data_AF-A0A833QTR4-F1
#
_entry.id   AF-A0A833QTR4-F1
#
_cell.length_a   1.000
_cell.length_b   1.000
_cell.length_c   1.000
_cell.angle_alpha   90.00
_cell.angle_beta   90.00
_cell.angle_gamma   90.00
#
_symmetry.space_group_name_H-M   'P 1'
#
loop_
_entity.id
_entity.type
_entity.pdbx_description
1 polymer ?
#
loop_
_entity_poly.entity_id
_entity_poly.type
_entity_poly.pdbx_seq_one_letter_code
_entity_poly.pdbx_strand_id
1 'polypeptide(L)'
;MNTTFKNYQFTMLDKIYRSEEEKERALRLNKDRKMAQSQGVTVLTDAIKACSEEIDKYKGKLVVKEGARAEMYARRAAQLLQELSTCEEGQLPPYNSDKFDQVIRECEEHSKQFQSLIREKNSKNLDIEAKNEDHYGSFIHHLSLIRNKRCLMAYVYKRAEVIQSYRWKVGRVLPEEIHDKLNFSEQEYFKNHCAVIDSYTKDLDLDLTVDVIPPKDPYIRVRVLSEIGEVSLGDHSVSLCKDSLHSLRRTDAEPFISQGLMEEFME
;
A
#
# COMPACT_ATOMS: atom_id res chain seq x y z
N MET A 1 -64.04 66.24 -2.14
CA MET A 1 -63.80 64.90 -1.55
C MET A 1 -63.98 63.72 -2.52
N ASN A 2 -64.19 63.92 -3.84
CA ASN A 2 -64.45 62.80 -4.78
C ASN A 2 -63.31 62.47 -5.79
N THR A 3 -62.21 63.23 -5.81
CA THR A 3 -61.09 63.00 -6.75
C THR A 3 -60.01 62.09 -6.17
N THR A 4 -59.76 62.18 -4.86
CA THR A 4 -58.73 61.40 -4.17
C THR A 4 -59.11 59.92 -4.06
N PHE A 5 -60.40 59.61 -3.84
CA PHE A 5 -60.88 58.22 -3.68
C PHE A 5 -60.85 57.44 -5.01
N LYS A 6 -61.18 58.10 -6.14
CA LYS A 6 -61.08 57.50 -7.48
C LYS A 6 -59.63 57.24 -7.90
N ASN A 7 -58.70 58.15 -7.57
CA ASN A 7 -57.26 57.95 -7.85
C ASN A 7 -56.64 56.80 -7.04
N TYR A 8 -57.09 56.58 -5.81
CA TYR A 8 -56.65 55.43 -4.99
C TYR A 8 -57.16 54.09 -5.52
N GLN A 9 -58.42 54.00 -5.97
CA GLN A 9 -58.93 52.77 -6.59
C GLN A 9 -58.26 52.47 -7.93
N PHE A 10 -58.00 53.49 -8.77
CA PHE A 10 -57.35 53.29 -10.07
C PHE A 10 -55.89 52.84 -9.91
N THR A 11 -55.14 53.45 -8.99
CA THR A 11 -53.75 53.04 -8.71
C THR A 11 -53.64 51.68 -8.02
N MET A 12 -54.63 51.25 -7.24
CA MET A 12 -54.65 49.92 -6.63
C MET A 12 -54.98 48.84 -7.68
N LEU A 13 -55.97 49.08 -8.54
CA LEU A 13 -56.31 48.16 -9.64
C LEU A 13 -55.16 48.03 -10.65
N ASP A 14 -54.49 49.12 -11.02
CA ASP A 14 -53.35 49.10 -11.94
C ASP A 14 -52.14 48.35 -11.35
N LYS A 15 -51.90 48.47 -10.03
CA LYS A 15 -50.90 47.66 -9.31
C LYS A 15 -51.24 46.17 -9.27
N ILE A 16 -52.52 45.82 -9.10
CA ILE A 16 -52.98 44.42 -9.09
C ILE A 16 -52.82 43.83 -10.49
N TYR A 17 -53.27 44.53 -11.54
CA TYR A 17 -53.18 44.09 -12.94
C TYR A 17 -51.72 43.89 -13.37
N ARG A 18 -50.83 44.83 -13.02
CA ARG A 18 -49.40 44.74 -13.33
C ARG A 18 -48.71 43.58 -12.59
N SER A 19 -49.10 43.32 -11.34
CA SER A 19 -48.64 42.13 -10.58
C SER A 19 -49.13 40.82 -11.22
N GLU A 20 -50.34 40.80 -11.76
CA GLU A 20 -50.91 39.61 -12.40
C GLU A 20 -50.25 39.32 -13.76
N GLU A 21 -49.98 40.35 -14.56
CA GLU A 21 -49.18 40.22 -15.78
C GLU A 21 -47.74 39.75 -15.50
N GLU A 22 -47.10 40.26 -14.44
CA GLU A 22 -45.76 39.82 -14.04
C GLU A 22 -45.73 38.34 -13.63
N LYS A 23 -46.76 37.88 -12.91
CA LYS A 23 -46.92 36.46 -12.55
C LYS A 23 -47.15 35.58 -13.79
N GLU A 24 -47.99 36.01 -14.73
CA GLU A 24 -48.19 35.28 -15.99
C GLU A 24 -46.91 35.21 -16.83
N ARG A 25 -46.16 36.32 -16.93
CA ARG A 25 -44.86 36.34 -17.64
C ARG A 25 -43.85 35.40 -16.98
N ALA A 26 -43.78 35.39 -15.65
CA ALA A 26 -42.91 34.47 -14.90
C ALA A 26 -43.32 33.00 -15.13
N LEU A 27 -44.62 32.70 -15.19
CA LEU A 27 -45.13 31.35 -15.47
C LEU A 27 -44.76 30.88 -16.89
N ARG A 28 -44.89 31.76 -17.89
CA ARG A 28 -44.51 31.47 -19.28
C ARG A 28 -43.00 31.21 -19.41
N LEU A 29 -42.17 32.08 -18.81
CA LEU A 29 -40.72 31.91 -18.79
C LEU A 29 -40.28 30.59 -18.14
N ASN A 30 -40.97 30.18 -17.06
CA ASN A 30 -40.67 28.93 -16.36
C ASN A 30 -41.10 27.70 -17.19
N LYS A 31 -42.21 27.79 -17.92
CA LYS A 31 -42.64 26.75 -18.87
C LYS A 31 -41.64 26.58 -20.02
N ASP A 32 -41.16 27.68 -20.59
CA ASP A 32 -40.16 27.65 -21.67
C ASP A 32 -38.82 27.10 -21.18
N ARG A 33 -38.39 27.45 -19.95
CA ARG A 33 -37.21 26.86 -19.31
C ARG A 33 -37.32 25.35 -19.12
N LYS A 34 -38.48 24.86 -18.66
CA LYS A 34 -38.73 23.41 -18.49
C LYS A 34 -38.75 22.68 -19.84
N MET A 35 -39.32 23.29 -20.88
CA MET A 35 -39.32 22.72 -22.22
C MET A 35 -37.90 22.63 -22.80
N ALA A 36 -37.10 23.69 -22.67
CA ALA A 36 -35.69 23.69 -23.06
C ALA A 36 -34.85 22.65 -22.29
N GLN A 37 -35.11 22.46 -20.99
CA GLN A 37 -34.48 21.40 -20.21
C GLN A 37 -34.86 20.00 -20.71
N SER A 38 -36.14 19.76 -21.00
CA SER A 38 -36.58 18.46 -21.54
C SER A 38 -35.97 18.16 -22.91
N GLN A 39 -35.85 19.16 -23.78
CA GLN A 39 -35.19 19.04 -25.09
C GLN A 39 -33.67 18.81 -24.93
N GLY A 40 -33.02 19.45 -23.96
CA GLY A 40 -31.61 19.19 -23.65
C GLY A 40 -31.37 17.74 -23.19
N VAL A 41 -32.27 17.20 -22.36
CA VAL A 41 -32.20 15.81 -21.92
C VAL A 41 -32.39 14.84 -23.10
N THR A 42 -33.32 15.10 -24.02
CA THR A 42 -33.51 14.23 -25.18
C THR A 42 -32.29 14.23 -26.10
N VAL A 43 -31.68 15.40 -26.36
CA VAL A 43 -30.47 15.50 -27.19
C VAL A 43 -29.29 14.75 -26.57
N LEU A 44 -29.11 14.85 -25.24
CA LEU A 44 -28.07 14.10 -24.54
C LEU A 44 -28.32 12.58 -24.57
N THR A 45 -29.59 12.17 -24.44
CA THR A 45 -29.95 10.75 -24.48
C THR A 45 -29.72 10.16 -25.88
N ASP A 46 -30.06 10.90 -26.93
CA ASP A 46 -29.81 10.50 -28.32
C ASP A 46 -28.31 10.45 -28.63
N ALA A 47 -27.52 11.41 -28.12
CA ALA A 47 -26.07 11.40 -28.27
C ALA A 47 -25.41 10.20 -27.55
N ILE A 48 -25.87 9.87 -26.34
CA ILE A 48 -25.40 8.68 -25.61
C ILE A 48 -25.73 7.41 -26.40
N LYS A 49 -26.94 7.32 -26.96
CA LYS A 49 -27.35 6.19 -27.78
C LYS A 49 -26.47 6.05 -29.03
N ALA A 50 -26.23 7.13 -29.76
CA ALA A 50 -25.35 7.15 -30.93
C ALA A 50 -23.90 6.74 -30.57
N CYS A 51 -23.35 7.24 -29.47
CA CYS A 51 -22.04 6.82 -28.98
C CYS A 51 -22.01 5.33 -28.62
N SER A 52 -23.08 4.81 -28.01
CA SER A 52 -23.19 3.39 -27.62
C SER A 52 -23.22 2.47 -28.85
N GLU A 53 -23.99 2.84 -29.88
CA GLU A 53 -24.09 2.12 -31.15
C GLU A 53 -22.75 2.11 -31.89
N GLU A 54 -22.02 3.23 -31.92
CA GLU A 54 -20.70 3.30 -32.53
C GLU A 54 -19.68 2.46 -31.71
N ILE A 55 -19.73 2.48 -30.38
CA ILE A 55 -18.90 1.62 -29.53
C ILE A 55 -19.14 0.12 -29.85
N ASP A 56 -20.39 -0.31 -29.96
CA ASP A 56 -20.73 -1.71 -30.25
C ASP A 56 -20.24 -2.15 -31.65
N LYS A 57 -20.25 -1.24 -32.63
CA LYS A 57 -19.73 -1.47 -33.98
C LYS A 57 -18.21 -1.68 -34.02
N TYR A 58 -17.46 -1.08 -33.09
CA TYR A 58 -16.00 -1.18 -33.01
C TYR A 58 -15.48 -2.11 -31.91
N LYS A 59 -16.33 -2.61 -30.99
CA LYS A 59 -15.98 -3.54 -29.91
C LYS A 59 -15.21 -4.78 -30.36
N GLY A 60 -15.44 -5.28 -31.57
CA GLY A 60 -14.72 -6.43 -32.14
C GLY A 60 -13.48 -6.08 -33.00
N LYS A 61 -13.30 -4.81 -33.38
CA LYS A 61 -12.18 -4.33 -34.21
C LYS A 61 -11.05 -3.71 -33.37
N LEU A 62 -11.38 -3.20 -32.20
CA LEU A 62 -10.42 -2.80 -31.16
C LEU A 62 -9.96 -4.03 -30.39
N VAL A 63 -9.37 -5.00 -31.10
CA VAL A 63 -8.39 -5.85 -30.45
C VAL A 63 -7.19 -4.96 -30.27
N VAL A 64 -7.09 -4.31 -29.10
CA VAL A 64 -5.76 -4.00 -28.57
C VAL A 64 -5.11 -5.37 -28.49
N LYS A 65 -4.37 -5.75 -29.53
CA LYS A 65 -3.34 -6.76 -29.36
C LYS A 65 -2.52 -6.17 -28.23
N GLU A 66 -2.66 -6.71 -27.03
CA GLU A 66 -1.60 -6.62 -26.05
C GLU A 66 -0.39 -7.19 -26.80
N GLY A 67 0.35 -6.29 -27.47
CA GLY A 67 1.56 -6.65 -28.18
C GLY A 67 2.37 -7.40 -27.15
N ALA A 68 2.76 -8.64 -27.51
CA ALA A 68 3.49 -9.55 -26.65
C ALA A 68 4.35 -8.73 -25.69
N ARG A 69 3.88 -8.64 -24.43
CA ARG A 69 4.30 -7.64 -23.44
C ARG A 69 5.80 -7.54 -23.62
N ALA A 70 6.29 -6.42 -24.17
CA ALA A 70 7.70 -6.31 -24.58
C ALA A 70 8.54 -6.91 -23.46
N GLU A 71 9.41 -7.87 -23.75
CA GLU A 71 10.34 -8.41 -22.75
C GLU A 71 11.20 -7.25 -22.27
N MET A 72 10.66 -6.51 -21.31
CA MET A 72 11.29 -5.37 -20.69
C MET A 72 12.32 -5.93 -19.75
N TYR A 73 13.55 -5.45 -19.89
CA TYR A 73 14.56 -5.61 -18.87
C TYR A 73 14.00 -5.22 -17.49
N ALA A 74 14.48 -5.90 -16.44
CA ALA A 74 14.01 -5.75 -15.08
C ALA A 74 12.57 -6.24 -14.78
N ARG A 75 11.95 -7.04 -15.67
CA ARG A 75 10.64 -7.65 -15.38
C ARG A 75 10.67 -8.53 -14.13
N ARG A 76 11.69 -9.38 -13.98
CA ARG A 76 11.84 -10.27 -12.82
C ARG A 76 11.97 -9.50 -11.52
N ALA A 77 12.74 -8.40 -11.55
CA ALA A 77 12.90 -7.51 -10.40
C ALA A 77 11.59 -6.80 -10.02
N ALA A 78 10.76 -6.43 -11.00
CA ALA A 78 9.43 -5.89 -10.74
C ALA A 78 8.47 -6.93 -10.14
N GLN A 79 8.57 -8.20 -10.57
CA GLN A 79 7.78 -9.29 -10.01
C GLN A 79 8.12 -9.57 -8.54
N LEU A 80 9.40 -9.45 -8.15
CA LEU A 80 9.82 -9.54 -6.75
C LEU A 80 9.15 -8.46 -5.88
N LEU A 81 9.09 -7.23 -6.38
CA LEU A 81 8.41 -6.14 -5.67
C LEU A 81 6.89 -6.32 -5.64
N GLN A 82 6.31 -6.85 -6.72
CA GLN A 82 4.89 -7.14 -6.78
C GLN A 82 4.49 -8.19 -5.73
N GLU A 83 5.30 -9.25 -5.59
CA GLU A 83 5.12 -10.29 -4.57
C GLU A 83 5.12 -9.71 -3.15
N LEU A 84 6.01 -8.77 -2.85
CA LEU A 84 5.99 -8.04 -1.57
C LEU A 84 4.75 -7.16 -1.42
N SER A 85 4.32 -6.47 -2.48
CA SER A 85 3.17 -5.55 -2.43
C SER A 85 1.82 -6.25 -2.24
N THR A 86 1.73 -7.53 -2.60
CA THR A 86 0.51 -8.33 -2.44
C THR A 86 0.36 -8.90 -1.03
N CYS A 87 1.40 -8.88 -0.21
CA CYS A 87 1.33 -9.34 1.18
C CYS A 87 0.70 -8.28 2.09
N GLU A 88 0.00 -8.76 3.11
CA GLU A 88 -0.55 -7.90 4.17
C GLU A 88 0.57 -7.21 4.97
N GLU A 89 0.26 -6.03 5.52
CA GLU A 89 1.23 -5.26 6.29
C GLU A 89 1.73 -6.04 7.53
N GLY A 90 3.05 -6.18 7.64
CA GLY A 90 3.70 -6.90 8.73
C GLY A 90 3.90 -8.40 8.49
N GLN A 91 3.37 -8.95 7.40
CA GLN A 91 3.70 -10.31 6.96
C GLN A 91 4.75 -10.28 5.86
N LEU A 92 5.57 -11.33 5.82
CA LEU A 92 6.56 -11.53 4.76
C LEU A 92 6.23 -12.80 3.96
N PRO A 93 6.38 -12.76 2.63
CA PRO A 93 6.45 -13.97 1.84
C PRO A 93 7.80 -14.67 2.08
N PRO A 94 7.92 -15.97 1.78
CA PRO A 94 9.19 -16.67 1.77
C PRO A 94 10.23 -15.93 0.92
N TYR A 95 11.49 -15.88 1.37
CA TYR A 95 12.55 -15.25 0.61
C TYR A 95 12.76 -15.96 -0.72
N ASN A 96 12.55 -15.25 -1.84
CA ASN A 96 12.68 -15.83 -3.16
C ASN A 96 14.12 -15.76 -3.69
N SER A 97 14.98 -16.66 -3.21
CA SER A 97 16.39 -16.75 -3.63
C SER A 97 16.53 -16.96 -5.14
N ASP A 98 15.69 -17.83 -5.72
CA ASP A 98 15.78 -18.17 -7.14
C ASP A 98 15.55 -16.96 -8.05
N LYS A 99 14.48 -16.19 -7.80
CA LYS A 99 14.21 -14.97 -8.58
C LYS A 99 15.26 -13.90 -8.31
N PHE A 100 15.72 -13.77 -7.07
CA PHE A 100 16.76 -12.81 -6.70
C PHE A 100 18.06 -13.09 -7.47
N ASP A 101 18.50 -14.35 -7.50
CA ASP A 101 19.69 -14.80 -8.23
C ASP A 101 19.52 -14.66 -9.74
N GLN A 102 18.31 -14.90 -10.27
CA GLN A 102 18.02 -14.65 -11.68
C GLN A 102 18.20 -13.17 -12.05
N VAL A 103 17.77 -12.24 -11.19
CA VAL A 103 17.97 -10.80 -11.42
C VAL A 103 19.45 -10.44 -11.32
N ILE A 104 20.22 -11.04 -10.41
CA ILE A 104 21.67 -10.84 -10.33
C ILE A 104 22.34 -11.32 -11.63
N ARG A 105 22.01 -12.51 -12.12
CA ARG A 105 22.53 -13.03 -13.40
C ARG A 105 22.19 -12.11 -14.57
N GLU A 106 20.97 -11.58 -14.62
CA GLU A 106 20.56 -10.58 -15.61
C GLU A 106 21.40 -9.28 -15.51
N CYS A 107 21.72 -8.83 -14.29
CA CYS A 107 22.61 -7.69 -14.09
C CYS A 107 24.04 -7.98 -14.55
N GLU A 108 24.58 -9.16 -14.28
CA GLU A 108 25.91 -9.54 -14.73
C GLU A 108 26.00 -9.60 -16.25
N GLU A 109 24.97 -10.14 -16.91
CA GLU A 109 24.87 -10.17 -18.36
C GLU A 109 24.84 -8.76 -18.95
N HIS A 110 23.97 -7.89 -18.44
CA HIS A 110 23.91 -6.50 -18.87
C HIS A 110 25.21 -5.74 -18.59
N SER A 111 25.89 -6.01 -17.49
CA SER A 111 27.19 -5.42 -17.18
C SER A 111 28.25 -5.85 -18.20
N LYS A 112 28.28 -7.13 -18.59
CA LYS A 112 29.21 -7.64 -19.62
C LYS A 112 28.92 -7.01 -20.99
N GLN A 113 27.65 -6.96 -21.41
CA GLN A 113 27.22 -6.35 -22.68
C GLN A 113 27.50 -4.84 -22.71
N PHE A 114 27.25 -4.15 -21.60
CA PHE A 114 27.58 -2.73 -21.43
C PHE A 114 29.08 -2.48 -21.57
N GLN A 115 29.91 -3.29 -20.91
CA GLN A 115 31.36 -3.18 -21.00
C GLN A 115 31.90 -3.47 -22.41
N SER A 116 31.35 -4.47 -23.13
CA SER A 116 31.77 -4.75 -24.51
C SER A 116 31.44 -3.59 -25.44
N LEU A 117 30.24 -3.00 -25.34
CA LEU A 117 29.85 -1.84 -26.14
C LEU A 117 30.72 -0.62 -25.87
N ILE A 118 31.09 -0.37 -24.61
CA ILE A 118 32.02 0.72 -24.25
C ILE A 118 33.40 0.47 -24.88
N ARG A 119 33.91 -0.76 -24.80
CA ARG A 119 35.22 -1.11 -25.39
C ARG A 119 35.23 -0.92 -26.91
N GLU A 120 34.16 -1.31 -27.58
CA GLU A 120 34.02 -1.14 -29.03
C GLU A 120 33.86 0.34 -29.43
N LYS A 121 33.13 1.14 -28.64
CA LYS A 121 33.06 2.60 -28.87
C LYS A 121 34.45 3.24 -28.74
N ASN A 122 35.21 2.85 -27.72
CA ASN A 122 36.55 3.38 -27.48
C ASN A 122 37.55 3.00 -28.59
N SER A 123 37.45 1.80 -29.18
CA SER A 123 38.35 1.39 -30.26
C SER A 123 38.10 2.13 -31.57
N LYS A 124 36.85 2.53 -31.84
CA LYS A 124 36.47 3.26 -33.06
C LYS A 124 36.74 4.78 -32.99
N ASN A 125 37.22 5.32 -31.86
CA ASN A 125 37.36 6.78 -31.63
C ASN A 125 36.09 7.57 -32.03
N LEU A 126 34.91 6.96 -31.86
CA LEU A 126 33.65 7.61 -32.16
C LEU A 126 33.40 8.68 -31.11
N ASP A 127 33.14 9.90 -31.58
CA ASP A 127 32.89 11.05 -30.72
C ASP A 127 31.80 10.74 -29.68
N ILE A 128 32.02 11.15 -28.43
CA ILE A 128 31.16 10.76 -27.30
C ILE A 128 29.74 11.30 -27.50
N GLU A 129 29.62 12.44 -28.20
CA GLU A 129 28.40 13.18 -28.46
C GLU A 129 27.63 12.71 -29.71
N ALA A 130 28.23 11.86 -30.55
CA ALA A 130 27.52 11.29 -31.68
C ALA A 130 26.44 10.31 -31.16
N LYS A 131 25.17 10.69 -31.34
CA LYS A 131 23.95 9.92 -31.03
C LYS A 131 23.83 8.70 -31.95
N ASN A 132 24.81 7.80 -31.89
CA ASN A 132 24.89 6.58 -32.68
C ASN A 132 24.04 5.46 -32.05
N GLU A 133 23.72 4.45 -32.84
CA GLU A 133 22.98 3.26 -32.39
C GLU A 133 23.63 2.60 -31.14
N ASP A 134 24.95 2.45 -31.16
CA ASP A 134 25.74 1.90 -30.05
C ASP A 134 25.62 2.72 -28.74
N HIS A 135 25.45 4.04 -28.84
CA HIS A 135 25.26 4.91 -27.67
C HIS A 135 23.93 4.62 -26.98
N TYR A 136 22.85 4.49 -27.75
CA TYR A 136 21.54 4.14 -27.19
C TYR A 136 21.52 2.72 -26.64
N GLY A 137 22.18 1.75 -27.30
CA GLY A 137 22.31 0.38 -26.76
C GLY A 137 23.02 0.35 -25.39
N SER A 138 24.17 1.02 -25.29
CA SER A 138 24.92 1.16 -24.03
C SER A 138 24.07 1.85 -22.95
N PHE A 139 23.35 2.92 -23.31
CA PHE A 139 22.48 3.65 -22.38
C PHE A 139 21.33 2.78 -21.85
N ILE A 140 20.69 1.96 -22.70
CA ILE A 140 19.63 1.05 -22.27
C ILE A 140 20.14 0.01 -21.27
N HIS A 141 21.33 -0.58 -21.49
CA HIS A 141 21.93 -1.49 -20.51
C HIS A 141 22.24 -0.78 -19.18
N HIS A 142 22.76 0.45 -19.24
CA HIS A 142 23.02 1.23 -18.03
C HIS A 142 21.74 1.52 -17.23
N LEU A 143 20.67 1.95 -17.92
CA LEU A 143 19.38 2.20 -17.28
C LEU A 143 18.75 0.92 -16.70
N SER A 144 18.90 -0.21 -17.41
CA SER A 144 18.45 -1.53 -16.91
C SER A 144 19.14 -1.89 -15.60
N LEU A 145 20.47 -1.72 -15.52
CA LEU A 145 21.25 -1.98 -14.30
C LEU A 145 20.79 -1.11 -13.13
N ILE A 146 20.59 0.20 -13.37
CA ILE A 146 20.10 1.12 -12.33
C ILE A 146 18.71 0.70 -11.86
N ARG A 147 17.83 0.29 -12.77
CA ARG A 147 16.49 -0.17 -12.44
C ARG A 147 16.52 -1.44 -11.59
N ASN A 148 17.29 -2.45 -12.01
CA ASN A 148 17.45 -3.69 -11.23
C ASN A 148 18.05 -3.41 -9.85
N LYS A 149 19.09 -2.57 -9.75
CA LYS A 149 19.67 -2.16 -8.46
C LYS A 149 18.62 -1.54 -7.55
N ARG A 150 17.82 -0.59 -8.05
CA ARG A 150 16.75 0.06 -7.28
C ARG A 150 15.71 -0.95 -6.81
N CYS A 151 15.28 -1.86 -7.69
CA CYS A 151 14.28 -2.86 -7.34
C CYS A 151 14.79 -3.84 -6.28
N LEU A 152 16.03 -4.34 -6.42
CA LEU A 152 16.64 -5.24 -5.44
C LEU A 152 16.84 -4.54 -4.09
N MET A 153 17.31 -3.30 -4.08
CA MET A 153 17.45 -2.52 -2.86
C MET A 153 16.10 -2.28 -2.18
N ALA A 154 15.06 -1.93 -2.95
CA ALA A 154 13.72 -1.73 -2.42
C ALA A 154 13.15 -3.03 -1.82
N TYR A 155 13.38 -4.17 -2.47
CA TYR A 155 12.97 -5.49 -1.98
C TYR A 155 13.63 -5.81 -0.64
N VAL A 156 14.96 -5.69 -0.55
CA VAL A 156 15.71 -5.97 0.69
C VAL A 156 15.34 -4.97 1.79
N TYR A 157 15.23 -3.68 1.46
CA TYR A 157 14.88 -2.63 2.41
C TYR A 157 13.50 -2.86 3.02
N LYS A 158 12.48 -3.13 2.19
CA LYS A 158 11.13 -3.36 2.70
C LYS A 158 11.06 -4.59 3.60
N ARG A 159 11.77 -5.65 3.25
CA ARG A 159 11.88 -6.84 4.10
C ARG A 159 12.57 -6.52 5.43
N ALA A 160 13.66 -5.78 5.41
CA ALA A 160 14.37 -5.35 6.62
C ALA A 160 13.48 -4.53 7.57
N GLU A 161 12.64 -3.63 7.06
CA GLU A 161 11.67 -2.88 7.89
C GLU A 161 10.70 -3.82 8.62
N VAL A 162 10.18 -4.84 7.93
CA VAL A 162 9.26 -5.80 8.54
C VAL A 162 9.99 -6.68 9.55
N ILE A 163 11.22 -7.10 9.26
CA ILE A 163 12.07 -7.88 10.17
C ILE A 163 12.36 -7.09 11.46
N GLN A 164 12.67 -5.80 11.36
CA GLN A 164 12.84 -4.94 12.53
C GLN A 164 11.56 -4.88 13.36
N SER A 165 10.40 -4.79 12.71
CA SER A 165 9.10 -4.75 13.40
C SER A 165 8.82 -5.99 14.24
N TYR A 166 9.39 -7.16 13.90
CA TYR A 166 9.21 -8.38 14.68
C TYR A 166 9.79 -8.29 16.09
N ARG A 167 10.91 -7.57 16.27
CA ARG A 167 11.50 -7.40 17.61
C ARG A 167 10.55 -6.68 18.58
N TRP A 168 9.72 -5.78 18.05
CA TRP A 168 8.77 -4.99 18.81
C TRP A 168 7.40 -5.68 18.98
N LYS A 169 7.01 -6.57 18.05
CA LYS A 169 5.70 -7.25 18.10
C LYS A 169 5.75 -8.61 18.79
N VAL A 170 6.77 -9.40 18.49
CA VAL A 170 6.89 -10.80 18.91
C VAL A 170 7.94 -10.93 20.01
N GLY A 171 9.03 -10.18 19.88
CA GLY A 171 10.12 -10.15 20.84
C GLY A 171 11.41 -10.74 20.30
N ARG A 172 12.23 -11.33 21.19
CA ARG A 172 13.57 -11.84 20.87
C ARG A 172 13.55 -13.17 20.12
N VAL A 173 12.55 -14.01 20.40
CA VAL A 173 12.41 -15.34 19.82
C VAL A 173 11.32 -15.29 18.77
N LEU A 174 11.66 -15.65 17.54
CA LEU A 174 10.72 -15.71 16.43
C LEU A 174 10.10 -17.12 16.35
N PRO A 175 8.79 -17.24 16.09
CA PRO A 175 8.14 -18.50 15.73
C PRO A 175 8.79 -19.16 14.52
N GLU A 176 8.74 -20.49 14.47
CA GLU A 176 9.34 -21.29 13.39
C GLU A 176 8.78 -20.91 12.01
N GLU A 177 7.48 -20.58 11.93
CA GLU A 177 6.81 -20.21 10.68
C GLU A 177 7.36 -18.92 10.06
N ILE A 178 7.89 -18.02 10.87
CA ILE A 178 8.56 -16.80 10.42
C ILE A 178 10.01 -17.12 10.09
N HIS A 179 10.67 -17.93 10.92
CA HIS A 179 12.06 -18.32 10.74
C HIS A 179 12.30 -18.99 9.38
N ASP A 180 11.39 -19.86 8.95
CA ASP A 180 11.46 -20.58 7.66
C ASP A 180 11.33 -19.66 6.43
N LYS A 181 10.72 -18.48 6.60
CA LYS A 181 10.55 -17.50 5.51
C LYS A 181 11.76 -16.58 5.33
N LEU A 182 12.67 -16.57 6.30
CA LEU A 182 13.84 -15.70 6.32
C LEU A 182 15.04 -16.37 5.66
N ASN A 183 15.83 -15.57 4.95
CA ASN A 183 17.14 -16.01 4.49
C ASN A 183 18.17 -15.99 5.64
N PHE A 184 19.27 -16.74 5.50
CA PHE A 184 20.36 -16.77 6.48
C PHE A 184 20.88 -15.37 6.83
N SER A 185 21.13 -14.53 5.83
CA SER A 185 21.59 -13.15 6.04
C SER A 185 20.56 -12.28 6.78
N GLU A 186 19.27 -12.55 6.58
CA GLU A 186 18.18 -11.84 7.29
C GLU A 186 18.08 -12.28 8.75
N GLN A 187 18.32 -13.56 9.03
CA GLN A 187 18.39 -14.09 10.40
C GLN A 187 19.59 -13.49 11.16
N GLU A 188 20.75 -13.39 10.51
CA GLU A 188 21.92 -12.72 11.09
C GLU A 188 21.65 -11.23 11.34
N TYR A 189 21.00 -10.55 10.39
CA TYR A 189 20.56 -9.17 10.55
C TYR A 189 19.64 -8.98 11.76
N PHE A 190 18.64 -9.87 11.93
CA PHE A 190 17.73 -9.82 13.08
C PHE A 190 18.49 -10.02 14.40
N LYS A 191 19.41 -10.99 14.47
CA LYS A 191 20.25 -11.21 15.67
C LYS A 191 21.07 -9.97 16.04
N ASN A 192 21.68 -9.33 15.05
CA ASN A 192 22.45 -8.11 15.26
C ASN A 192 21.57 -6.94 15.70
N HIS A 193 20.37 -6.81 15.12
CA HIS A 193 19.41 -5.80 15.51
C HIS A 193 18.93 -5.97 16.95
N CYS A 194 18.62 -7.21 17.35
CA CYS A 194 18.28 -7.55 18.74
C CYS A 194 19.43 -7.19 19.69
N ALA A 195 20.68 -7.50 19.34
CA ALA A 195 21.84 -7.18 20.17
C ALA A 195 22.02 -5.66 20.36
N VAL A 196 21.79 -4.86 19.33
CA VAL A 196 21.88 -3.38 19.39
C VAL A 196 20.76 -2.79 20.26
N ILE A 197 19.55 -3.33 20.16
CA ILE A 197 18.44 -2.91 21.03
C ILE A 197 18.77 -3.30 22.47
N ASP A 198 19.22 -4.53 22.71
CA ASP A 198 19.57 -5.00 24.05
C ASP A 198 20.71 -4.18 24.66
N SER A 199 21.69 -3.70 23.89
CA SER A 199 22.72 -2.77 24.40
C SER A 199 22.14 -1.40 24.74
N TYR A 200 21.27 -0.86 23.88
CA TYR A 200 20.66 0.46 24.10
C TYR A 200 19.72 0.46 25.32
N THR A 201 18.92 -0.60 25.48
CA THR A 201 18.06 -0.84 26.65
C THR A 201 18.87 -0.88 27.93
N LYS A 202 20.04 -1.54 27.92
CA LYS A 202 20.94 -1.60 29.09
C LYS A 202 21.53 -0.23 29.43
N ASP A 203 21.93 0.55 28.42
CA ASP A 203 22.50 1.88 28.64
C ASP A 203 21.47 2.86 29.23
N LEU A 204 20.19 2.68 28.89
CA LEU A 204 19.08 3.49 29.42
C LEU A 204 18.49 2.96 30.74
N ASP A 205 18.85 1.74 31.15
CA ASP A 205 18.25 1.02 32.29
C ASP A 205 16.70 1.00 32.24
N LEU A 206 16.15 0.88 31.02
CA LEU A 206 14.71 0.92 30.77
C LEU A 206 14.36 -0.02 29.62
N ASP A 207 13.44 -0.96 29.86
CA ASP A 207 12.93 -1.83 28.81
C ASP A 207 12.00 -1.09 27.86
N LEU A 208 12.49 -0.86 26.64
CA LEU A 208 11.76 -0.21 25.56
C LEU A 208 10.79 -1.14 24.82
N THR A 209 10.91 -2.45 25.05
CA THR A 209 10.18 -3.47 24.28
C THR A 209 8.85 -3.87 24.90
N VAL A 210 8.52 -3.28 26.06
CA VAL A 210 7.26 -3.44 26.76
C VAL A 210 6.14 -2.69 26.02
N ASP A 211 4.90 -3.15 26.21
CA ASP A 211 3.71 -2.54 25.64
C ASP A 211 3.58 -1.06 26.00
N VAL A 212 3.29 -0.25 24.98
CA VAL A 212 3.01 1.19 25.11
C VAL A 212 1.64 1.48 25.72
N ILE A 213 0.78 0.46 25.87
CA ILE A 213 -0.55 0.59 26.42
C ILE A 213 -0.46 0.43 27.94
N PRO A 214 -0.86 1.45 28.74
CA PRO A 214 -0.76 1.35 30.19
C PRO A 214 -1.66 0.21 30.71
N PRO A 215 -1.15 -0.59 31.68
CA PRO A 215 -1.90 -1.70 32.22
C PRO A 215 -3.13 -1.21 32.99
N LYS A 216 -4.29 -1.84 32.73
CA LYS A 216 -5.53 -1.56 33.48
C LYS A 216 -5.46 -2.10 34.91
N ASP A 217 -5.03 -3.35 35.02
CA ASP A 217 -4.87 -4.06 36.28
C ASP A 217 -3.51 -4.75 36.34
N PRO A 218 -2.86 -4.79 37.52
CA PRO A 218 -1.53 -5.40 37.69
C PRO A 218 -1.53 -6.94 37.58
N TYR A 219 -2.69 -7.57 37.80
CA TYR A 219 -2.88 -9.00 37.68
C TYR A 219 -3.89 -9.29 36.58
N ILE A 220 -3.56 -10.26 35.72
CA ILE A 220 -4.44 -10.72 34.64
C ILE A 220 -4.67 -12.21 34.75
N ARG A 221 -5.86 -12.66 34.33
CA ARG A 221 -6.18 -14.09 34.21
C ARG A 221 -5.83 -14.52 32.79
N VAL A 222 -4.93 -15.49 32.67
CA VAL A 222 -4.46 -15.99 31.37
C VAL A 222 -4.82 -17.46 31.21
N ARG A 223 -5.19 -17.83 29.99
CA ARG A 223 -5.36 -19.22 29.55
C ARG A 223 -4.17 -19.63 28.73
N VAL A 224 -3.58 -20.78 29.07
CA VAL A 224 -2.44 -21.34 28.37
C VAL A 224 -2.91 -22.13 27.14
N LEU A 225 -2.42 -21.78 25.94
CA LEU A 225 -2.83 -22.44 24.68
C LEU A 225 -1.97 -23.65 24.33
N SER A 226 -0.68 -23.61 24.69
CA SER A 226 0.31 -24.64 24.38
C SER A 226 1.03 -25.10 25.65
N GLU A 227 1.54 -26.33 25.69
CA GLU A 227 2.24 -26.84 26.88
C GLU A 227 3.63 -26.20 26.98
N ILE A 228 3.79 -25.23 27.88
CA ILE A 228 5.04 -24.45 28.08
C ILE A 228 5.95 -25.14 29.11
N GLY A 229 5.37 -25.97 29.99
CA GLY A 229 6.10 -26.67 31.05
C GLY A 229 6.28 -25.82 32.31
N GLU A 230 7.35 -26.09 33.06
CA GLU A 230 7.65 -25.36 34.30
C GLU A 230 8.44 -24.09 34.00
N VAL A 231 7.82 -22.93 34.24
CA VAL A 231 8.45 -21.62 34.02
C VAL A 231 8.66 -20.92 35.36
N SER A 232 9.86 -20.37 35.54
CA SER A 232 10.21 -19.53 36.68
C SER A 232 9.62 -18.12 36.47
N LEU A 233 8.55 -17.79 37.20
CA LEU A 233 8.00 -16.45 37.28
C LEU A 233 8.46 -15.80 38.59
N GLY A 234 9.40 -14.86 38.49
CA GLY A 234 10.01 -14.21 39.66
C GLY A 234 10.59 -15.24 40.64
N ASP A 235 9.99 -15.33 41.83
CA ASP A 235 10.44 -16.22 42.92
C ASP A 235 9.75 -17.60 42.94
N HIS A 236 8.83 -17.87 42.00
CA HIS A 236 8.02 -19.10 41.99
C HIS A 236 8.11 -19.82 40.65
N SER A 237 8.28 -21.14 40.66
CA SER A 237 8.08 -21.97 39.47
C SER A 237 6.61 -22.37 39.39
N VAL A 238 5.98 -22.12 38.24
CA VAL A 238 4.60 -22.50 37.97
C VAL A 238 4.61 -23.47 36.79
N SER A 239 3.95 -24.62 36.98
CA SER A 239 3.73 -25.57 35.89
C SER A 239 2.55 -25.09 35.04
N LEU A 240 2.84 -24.72 33.79
CA LEU A 240 1.88 -24.21 32.82
C LEU A 240 1.49 -25.34 31.87
N CYS A 241 0.39 -26.01 32.20
CA CYS A 241 -0.20 -27.06 31.38
C CYS A 241 -1.14 -26.48 30.32
N LYS A 242 -1.35 -27.18 29.20
CA LYS A 242 -2.30 -26.78 28.16
C LYS A 242 -3.72 -26.61 28.75
N ASP A 243 -4.42 -25.56 28.34
CA ASP A 243 -5.78 -25.18 28.76
C ASP A 243 -5.95 -24.83 30.26
N SER A 244 -4.86 -24.67 31.01
CA SER A 244 -4.89 -24.22 32.40
C SER A 244 -5.14 -22.70 32.50
N LEU A 245 -5.80 -22.30 33.59
CA LEU A 245 -6.07 -20.90 33.92
C LEU A 245 -5.19 -20.48 35.08
N HIS A 246 -4.41 -19.42 34.89
CA HIS A 246 -3.52 -18.87 35.91
C HIS A 246 -3.78 -17.37 36.10
N SER A 247 -3.63 -16.89 37.34
CA SER A 247 -3.59 -15.46 37.64
C SER A 247 -2.14 -15.05 37.82
N LEU A 248 -1.62 -14.30 36.86
CA LEU A 248 -0.22 -13.90 36.80
C LEU A 248 -0.10 -12.38 36.83
N ARG A 249 1.06 -11.88 37.24
CA ARG A 249 1.40 -10.47 37.06
C ARG A 249 1.50 -10.20 35.56
N ARG A 250 1.03 -9.04 35.15
CA ARG A 250 1.01 -8.67 33.73
C ARG A 250 2.42 -8.69 33.11
N THR A 251 3.43 -8.21 33.84
CA THR A 251 4.84 -8.22 33.43
C THR A 251 5.36 -9.60 33.05
N ASP A 252 4.90 -10.63 33.76
CA ASP A 252 5.40 -11.99 33.58
C ASP A 252 4.62 -12.72 32.48
N ALA A 253 3.37 -12.33 32.24
CA ALA A 253 2.50 -12.91 31.24
C ALA A 253 2.65 -12.27 29.84
N GLU A 254 2.98 -10.99 29.76
CA GLU A 254 3.11 -10.22 28.50
C GLU A 254 4.00 -10.91 27.44
N PRO A 255 5.21 -11.40 27.77
CA PRO A 255 6.06 -12.06 26.79
C PRO A 255 5.44 -13.34 26.19
N PHE A 256 4.58 -14.02 26.94
CA PHE A 256 3.90 -15.24 26.48
C PHE A 256 2.64 -14.92 25.67
N ILE A 257 1.97 -13.81 25.99
CA ILE A 257 0.83 -13.30 25.22
C ILE A 257 1.31 -12.79 23.85
N SER A 258 2.41 -12.04 23.79
CA SER A 258 2.97 -11.52 22.52
C SER A 258 3.43 -12.63 21.57
N GLN A 259 3.85 -13.77 22.13
CA GLN A 259 4.21 -14.97 21.37
C GLN A 259 3.00 -15.82 20.96
N GLY A 260 1.79 -15.51 21.44
CA GLY A 260 0.58 -16.29 21.17
C GLY A 260 0.51 -17.62 21.92
N LEU A 261 1.28 -17.78 23.00
CA LEU A 261 1.27 -18.98 23.85
C LEU A 261 0.17 -18.91 24.93
N MET A 262 -0.26 -17.70 25.28
CA MET A 262 -1.31 -17.43 26.26
C MET A 262 -2.33 -16.44 25.71
N GLU A 263 -3.59 -16.59 26.12
CA GLU A 263 -4.66 -15.62 25.85
C GLU A 263 -5.17 -15.00 27.15
N GLU A 264 -5.44 -13.69 27.14
CA GLU A 264 -6.09 -13.01 28.26
C GLU A 264 -7.56 -13.44 28.33
N PHE A 265 -7.93 -14.08 29.43
CA PHE A 265 -9.31 -14.47 29.68
C PHE A 265 -10.05 -13.28 30.30
N MET A 266 -10.67 -12.48 29.43
CA MET A 266 -11.56 -11.39 29.83
C MET A 266 -12.95 -11.96 30.12
N GLU A 267 -13.42 -11.82 31.36
CA GLU A 267 -14.79 -12.14 31.78
C GLU A 267 -15.72 -10.95 31.56
#